data_AF-A0A951RY19-F1
#
_entry.id   AF-A0A951RY19-F1
#
_cell.length_a   1.000
_cell.length_b   1.000
_cell.length_c   1.000
_cell.angle_alpha   90.00
_cell.angle_beta   90.00
_cell.angle_gamma   90.00
#
_symmetry.space_group_name_H-M   'P 1'
#
loop_
_entity.id
_entity.type
_entity.pdbx_description
1 polymer ?
#
loop_
_entity_poly.entity_id
_entity_poly.type
_entity_poly.pdbx_seq_one_letter_code
_entity_poly.pdbx_strand_id
1 'polypeptide(L)'
;GGGTGDPCDITFPHSNANGTGNTQTLLFADDFEIAADVTMTVSNVSFRMFNNIGVASTLAFYQDNGGQPAAAPIYTYSNLTPDSQTVVDSNFGMNIYDIAFTLPTAAELTEGVYWFALQTTVGTDNATNYWTITGSGFGQPGKYTADGGVTWVTNSSSFNFSFTLDGTCETSGGGGQDCDALFTANAAAGTANGFAGVTFDIVNETSEEMTITGFKVPVSGSNSSFDMDIYYTTTASSNVGVHQDPSAWTLLESKTEIPAQNAVPFDPSTFSQVDLNNTLVLQPGQSKGIYLFVTDYGEGNTYRYSNGNYTETDGTITILSNGYGSNATVFSSGFANRAFVGEVQYCTGEGGGGTGSPCSQEYMTGSDPLSSPNGAGITGGNRVANDVIVAANDSFTVQKVTVPVIYLNGSPTTFNVQFYEDDGSGSGGIGADLGPAISYGAGDYTSTFLGNWAGAYPLYMVELPIPDVLLENNSSSDAHFWIVIDGAVSTTGDFGYIVEFNHDGNPSHHTLQYLASSSSWIVYNDPNDMEAYM
;
A
#
# COMPACT_ATOMS: atom_id res chain seq x y z
N GLY A 1 10.18 -19.64 -3.17
CA GLY A 1 10.10 -20.72 -4.18
C GLY A 1 8.94 -20.38 -5.08
N GLY A 2 9.15 -20.38 -6.40
CA GLY A 2 8.13 -19.90 -7.36
C GLY A 2 6.85 -20.72 -7.29
N GLY A 3 5.75 -20.07 -6.92
CA GLY A 3 4.41 -20.59 -7.15
C GLY A 3 4.11 -20.47 -8.63
N THR A 4 3.52 -21.50 -9.23
CA THR A 4 3.00 -21.44 -10.59
C THR A 4 1.68 -20.68 -10.55
N GLY A 5 1.57 -19.54 -11.25
CA GLY A 5 0.32 -18.76 -11.29
C GLY A 5 -0.93 -19.56 -11.68
N ASP A 6 -2.09 -19.09 -11.21
CA ASP A 6 -3.39 -19.69 -11.51
C ASP A 6 -3.85 -19.26 -12.92
N PRO A 7 -4.55 -20.12 -13.68
CA PRO A 7 -5.12 -19.73 -14.97
C PRO A 7 -6.09 -18.54 -14.82
N CYS A 8 -5.95 -17.54 -15.68
CA CYS A 8 -6.83 -16.38 -15.72
C CYS A 8 -6.99 -15.84 -17.15
N ASP A 9 -8.02 -15.02 -17.34
CA ASP A 9 -8.29 -14.37 -18.62
C ASP A 9 -8.79 -12.93 -18.45
N ILE A 10 -8.57 -12.13 -19.49
CA ILE A 10 -9.23 -10.84 -19.71
C ILE A 10 -10.09 -11.00 -20.95
N THR A 11 -11.40 -10.92 -20.78
CA THR A 11 -12.35 -11.10 -21.87
C THR A 11 -13.20 -9.86 -22.09
N PHE A 12 -13.08 -9.31 -23.30
CA PHE A 12 -14.06 -8.39 -23.86
C PHE A 12 -15.02 -9.16 -24.77
N PRO A 13 -16.31 -9.28 -24.40
CA PRO A 13 -17.25 -10.20 -25.03
C PRO A 13 -17.27 -10.09 -26.55
N HIS A 14 -17.13 -11.24 -27.21
CA HIS A 14 -17.28 -11.34 -28.64
C HIS A 14 -18.68 -10.91 -29.11
N SER A 15 -18.71 -10.10 -30.15
CA SER A 15 -19.93 -9.61 -30.78
C SER A 15 -19.86 -9.81 -32.29
N ASN A 16 -20.84 -10.53 -32.83
CA ASN A 16 -20.94 -10.81 -34.27
C ASN A 16 -21.76 -9.74 -35.01
N ALA A 17 -22.21 -8.70 -34.30
CA ALA A 17 -23.14 -7.71 -34.83
C ALA A 17 -22.47 -6.73 -35.80
N ASN A 18 -21.22 -6.34 -35.53
CA ASN A 18 -20.50 -5.34 -36.32
C ASN A 18 -18.98 -5.40 -36.11
N GLY A 19 -18.21 -4.70 -36.94
CA GLY A 19 -16.75 -4.60 -36.81
C GLY A 19 -16.21 -3.30 -37.42
N THR A 20 -14.97 -2.94 -37.05
CA THR A 20 -14.24 -1.79 -37.60
C THR A 20 -12.96 -2.25 -38.29
N GLY A 21 -12.46 -1.44 -39.21
CA GLY A 21 -11.28 -1.75 -40.01
C GLY A 21 -10.91 -0.54 -40.86
N ASN A 22 -9.89 -0.61 -41.72
CA ASN A 22 -9.22 -1.80 -42.27
C ASN A 22 -7.97 -2.19 -41.44
N THR A 23 -7.97 -3.38 -40.83
CA THR A 23 -6.85 -3.87 -39.99
C THR A 23 -5.61 -4.28 -40.80
N GLN A 24 -5.66 -4.25 -42.13
CA GLN A 24 -4.51 -4.49 -43.01
C GLN A 24 -3.70 -3.22 -43.31
N THR A 25 -4.30 -2.05 -43.11
CA THR A 25 -3.63 -0.75 -43.34
C THR A 25 -3.42 0.06 -42.08
N LEU A 26 -4.19 -0.23 -41.03
CA LEU A 26 -4.15 0.50 -39.76
C LEU A 26 -3.85 -0.48 -38.63
N LEU A 27 -3.07 -0.02 -37.65
CA LEU A 27 -2.89 -0.74 -36.39
C LEU A 27 -3.99 -0.26 -35.45
N PHE A 28 -4.84 -1.18 -35.02
CA PHE A 28 -5.91 -0.90 -34.05
C PHE A 28 -5.44 -1.34 -32.67
N ALA A 29 -5.84 -0.62 -31.63
CA ALA A 29 -5.52 -0.97 -30.25
C ALA A 29 -6.71 -0.69 -29.34
N ASP A 30 -6.87 -1.50 -28.29
CA ASP A 30 -7.88 -1.27 -27.25
C ASP A 30 -7.28 -1.46 -25.87
N ASP A 31 -7.82 -0.74 -24.89
CA ASP A 31 -7.29 -0.74 -23.54
C ASP A 31 -7.82 -1.90 -22.69
N PHE A 32 -7.04 -2.31 -21.71
CA PHE A 32 -7.44 -3.26 -20.68
C PHE A 32 -6.64 -2.98 -19.41
N GLU A 33 -7.16 -3.48 -18.30
CA GLU A 33 -6.54 -3.33 -16.99
C GLU A 33 -6.04 -4.69 -16.52
N ILE A 34 -4.78 -4.72 -16.09
CA ILE A 34 -4.31 -5.72 -15.14
C ILE A 34 -4.66 -5.19 -13.76
N ALA A 35 -5.52 -5.92 -13.05
CA ALA A 35 -5.97 -5.53 -11.71
C ALA A 35 -4.78 -5.32 -10.75
N ALA A 36 -5.04 -4.56 -9.70
CA ALA A 36 -4.04 -4.29 -8.67
C ALA A 36 -3.43 -5.58 -8.11
N ASP A 37 -2.12 -5.52 -7.84
CA ASP A 37 -1.32 -6.64 -7.31
C ASP A 37 -1.32 -7.92 -8.17
N VAL A 38 -1.83 -7.86 -9.40
CA VAL A 38 -1.78 -8.98 -10.35
C VAL A 38 -0.62 -8.79 -11.31
N THR A 39 0.19 -9.82 -11.46
CA THR A 39 1.04 -10.05 -12.62
C THR A 39 0.36 -11.07 -13.51
N MET A 40 -0.07 -10.66 -14.70
CA MET A 40 -0.59 -11.57 -15.70
C MET A 40 0.52 -11.93 -16.70
N THR A 41 0.82 -13.22 -16.81
CA THR A 41 1.65 -13.78 -17.87
C THR A 41 0.74 -14.27 -19.00
N VAL A 42 0.50 -13.40 -19.98
CA VAL A 42 -0.33 -13.70 -21.16
C VAL A 42 0.42 -14.66 -22.09
N SER A 43 -0.21 -15.78 -22.41
CA SER A 43 0.38 -16.82 -23.25
C SER A 43 -0.43 -17.09 -24.52
N ASN A 44 -1.73 -16.85 -24.49
CA ASN A 44 -2.60 -16.98 -25.66
C ASN A 44 -3.47 -15.74 -25.83
N VAL A 45 -3.86 -15.50 -27.08
CA VAL A 45 -4.75 -14.41 -27.45
C VAL A 45 -5.77 -14.94 -28.45
N SER A 46 -7.03 -14.56 -28.28
CA SER A 46 -8.07 -14.85 -29.26
C SER A 46 -8.96 -13.63 -29.54
N PHE A 47 -9.51 -13.56 -30.74
CA PHE A 47 -10.40 -12.48 -31.17
C PHE A 47 -11.23 -12.93 -32.37
N ARG A 48 -12.25 -12.12 -32.70
CA ARG A 48 -13.08 -12.35 -33.89
C ARG A 48 -12.89 -11.29 -34.96
N MET A 49 -12.83 -11.75 -36.20
CA MET A 49 -12.75 -10.88 -37.38
C MET A 49 -13.74 -11.28 -38.46
N PHE A 50 -14.22 -10.28 -39.19
CA PHE A 50 -14.84 -10.47 -40.50
C PHE A 50 -13.76 -10.78 -41.53
N ASN A 51 -13.98 -11.88 -42.26
CA ASN A 51 -13.02 -12.51 -43.17
C ASN A 51 -11.78 -13.05 -42.45
N ASN A 52 -11.21 -14.14 -42.97
CA ASN A 52 -10.00 -14.72 -42.38
C ASN A 52 -8.76 -13.86 -42.65
N ILE A 53 -7.71 -14.09 -41.88
CA ILE A 53 -6.42 -13.40 -42.01
C ILE A 53 -5.34 -14.35 -42.54
N GLY A 54 -4.30 -13.78 -43.15
CA GLY A 54 -3.08 -14.51 -43.48
C GLY A 54 -2.20 -14.70 -42.24
N VAL A 55 -1.73 -13.59 -41.71
CA VAL A 55 -0.96 -13.49 -40.45
C VAL A 55 -1.41 -12.25 -39.67
N ALA A 56 -1.17 -12.23 -38.35
CA ALA A 56 -1.07 -10.97 -37.62
C ALA A 56 0.29 -10.35 -37.97
N SER A 57 0.32 -9.34 -38.85
CA SER A 57 1.56 -8.65 -39.22
C SER A 57 2.19 -7.97 -38.01
N THR A 58 1.35 -7.44 -37.12
CA THR A 58 1.73 -6.89 -35.82
C THR A 58 0.70 -7.33 -34.78
N LEU A 59 1.18 -7.91 -33.69
CA LEU A 59 0.46 -8.05 -32.42
C LEU A 59 1.34 -7.42 -31.35
N ALA A 60 0.83 -6.50 -30.54
CA ALA A 60 1.65 -5.77 -29.58
C ALA A 60 0.89 -5.38 -28.32
N PHE A 61 1.66 -5.21 -27.23
CA PHE A 61 1.18 -4.67 -25.96
C PHE A 61 1.91 -3.36 -25.69
N TYR A 62 1.18 -2.31 -25.36
CA TYR A 62 1.71 -1.00 -24.98
C TYR A 62 1.29 -0.65 -23.56
N GLN A 63 2.09 0.15 -22.87
CA GLN A 63 1.65 0.82 -21.65
C GLN A 63 0.66 1.93 -22.01
N ASP A 64 -0.27 2.25 -21.11
CA ASP A 64 -1.07 3.47 -21.23
C ASP A 64 -0.20 4.73 -21.08
N ASN A 65 -0.57 5.77 -21.83
CA ASN A 65 0.02 7.10 -21.78
C ASN A 65 -1.08 8.16 -21.84
N GLY A 66 -1.86 8.27 -20.76
CA GLY A 66 -2.94 9.25 -20.63
C GLY A 66 -4.15 8.89 -21.49
N GLY A 67 -4.55 7.62 -21.48
CA GLY A 67 -5.69 7.11 -22.24
C GLY A 67 -5.39 6.89 -23.72
N GLN A 68 -4.14 6.55 -24.07
CA GLN A 68 -3.73 6.11 -25.40
C GLN A 68 -2.44 5.27 -25.31
N PRO A 69 -2.14 4.42 -26.31
CA PRO A 69 -0.91 3.62 -26.29
C PRO A 69 0.35 4.51 -26.25
N ALA A 70 1.33 4.12 -25.43
CA ALA A 70 2.65 4.75 -25.39
C ALA A 70 3.39 4.71 -26.74
N ALA A 71 4.40 5.56 -26.90
CA ALA A 71 5.15 5.67 -28.16
C ALA A 71 5.88 4.38 -28.58
N ALA A 72 6.24 3.53 -27.62
CA ALA A 72 6.91 2.26 -27.86
C ALA A 72 6.12 1.10 -27.21
N PRO A 73 5.99 -0.06 -27.90
CA PRO A 73 5.39 -1.24 -27.31
C PRO A 73 6.34 -1.90 -26.30
N ILE A 74 5.76 -2.50 -25.25
CA ILE A 74 6.47 -3.33 -24.28
C ILE A 74 6.79 -4.69 -24.91
N TYR A 75 5.83 -5.25 -25.63
CA TYR A 75 5.96 -6.51 -26.36
C TYR A 75 5.48 -6.33 -27.79
N THR A 76 6.16 -6.98 -28.74
CA THR A 76 5.76 -6.98 -30.14
C THR A 76 6.07 -8.33 -30.77
N TYR A 77 5.10 -8.82 -31.53
CA TYR A 77 5.18 -10.05 -32.28
C TYR A 77 4.84 -9.76 -33.74
N SER A 78 5.72 -10.18 -34.64
CA SER A 78 5.59 -9.88 -36.06
C SER A 78 5.29 -11.12 -36.88
N ASN A 79 4.33 -11.01 -37.79
CA ASN A 79 3.95 -12.06 -38.74
C ASN A 79 3.56 -13.39 -38.05
N LEU A 80 2.82 -13.33 -36.95
CA LEU A 80 2.30 -14.52 -36.30
C LEU A 80 1.29 -15.22 -37.21
N THR A 81 1.45 -16.52 -37.39
CA THR A 81 0.46 -17.36 -38.07
C THR A 81 -0.58 -17.82 -37.04
N PRO A 82 -1.89 -17.71 -37.31
CA PRO A 82 -2.92 -18.21 -36.41
C PRO A 82 -2.76 -19.71 -36.14
N ASP A 83 -2.92 -20.12 -34.88
CA ASP A 83 -3.00 -21.55 -34.54
C ASP A 83 -4.32 -22.15 -35.01
N SER A 84 -5.39 -21.34 -34.97
CA SER A 84 -6.70 -21.70 -35.49
C SER A 84 -7.45 -20.49 -36.05
N GLN A 85 -8.28 -20.75 -37.06
CA GLN A 85 -9.26 -19.82 -37.60
C GLN A 85 -10.52 -20.62 -37.94
N THR A 86 -11.59 -20.45 -37.18
CA THR A 86 -12.83 -21.22 -37.38
C THR A 86 -14.00 -20.30 -37.70
N VAL A 87 -14.79 -20.65 -38.71
CA VAL A 87 -16.02 -19.90 -39.01
C VAL A 87 -17.03 -20.16 -37.90
N VAL A 88 -17.39 -19.12 -37.16
CA VAL A 88 -18.37 -19.21 -36.06
C VAL A 88 -19.72 -18.61 -36.41
N ASP A 89 -19.75 -17.70 -37.39
CA ASP A 89 -20.97 -17.03 -37.84
C ASP A 89 -20.75 -16.36 -39.22
N SER A 90 -21.78 -15.67 -39.72
CA SER A 90 -21.68 -14.82 -40.90
C SER A 90 -22.60 -13.61 -40.77
N ASN A 91 -22.14 -12.44 -41.18
CA ASN A 91 -22.94 -11.22 -41.24
C ASN A 91 -22.43 -10.31 -42.36
N PHE A 92 -23.32 -9.50 -42.95
CA PHE A 92 -23.04 -8.66 -44.13
C PHE A 92 -22.47 -9.42 -45.35
N GLY A 93 -22.77 -10.72 -45.46
CA GLY A 93 -22.21 -11.58 -46.52
C GLY A 93 -20.74 -11.96 -46.32
N MET A 94 -20.17 -11.69 -45.15
CA MET A 94 -18.82 -12.04 -44.74
C MET A 94 -18.88 -13.11 -43.66
N ASN A 95 -17.95 -14.06 -43.69
CA ASN A 95 -17.76 -15.01 -42.61
C ASN A 95 -17.11 -14.31 -41.42
N ILE A 96 -17.49 -14.70 -40.20
CA ILE A 96 -16.87 -14.26 -38.95
C ILE A 96 -16.04 -15.42 -38.44
N TYR A 97 -14.75 -15.18 -38.27
CA TYR A 97 -13.79 -16.17 -37.79
C TYR A 97 -13.44 -15.90 -36.34
N ASP A 98 -13.43 -16.97 -35.55
CA ASP A 98 -12.78 -17.04 -34.24
C ASP A 98 -11.33 -17.47 -34.46
N ILE A 99 -10.40 -16.61 -34.06
CA ILE A 99 -8.99 -16.69 -34.39
C ILE A 99 -8.19 -16.71 -33.10
N ALA A 100 -7.26 -17.65 -32.97
CA ALA A 100 -6.44 -17.80 -31.77
C ALA A 100 -4.95 -17.94 -32.10
N PHE A 101 -4.11 -17.44 -31.19
CA PHE A 101 -2.66 -17.46 -31.24
C PHE A 101 -2.06 -17.84 -29.88
N THR A 102 -1.00 -18.64 -29.92
CA THR A 102 -0.03 -18.82 -28.86
C THR A 102 1.10 -17.82 -29.07
N LEU A 103 1.43 -17.04 -28.05
CA LEU A 103 2.52 -16.07 -28.15
C LEU A 103 3.89 -16.80 -28.12
N PRO A 104 4.84 -16.48 -29.02
CA PRO A 104 6.17 -17.11 -29.02
C PRO A 104 6.95 -16.92 -27.72
N THR A 105 6.74 -15.78 -27.08
CA THR A 105 7.22 -15.44 -25.74
C THR A 105 6.02 -14.89 -24.99
N ALA A 106 5.73 -15.40 -23.80
CA ALA A 106 4.64 -14.86 -22.99
C ALA A 106 4.89 -13.37 -22.66
N ALA A 107 3.82 -12.58 -22.63
CA ALA A 107 3.89 -11.19 -22.19
C ALA A 107 3.58 -11.14 -20.69
N GLU A 108 4.57 -10.76 -19.89
CA GLU A 108 4.40 -10.52 -18.46
C GLU A 108 4.02 -9.06 -18.25
N LEU A 109 2.81 -8.83 -17.73
CA LEU A 109 2.22 -7.52 -17.49
C LEU A 109 1.85 -7.44 -16.02
N THR A 110 2.42 -6.49 -15.29
CA THR A 110 2.06 -6.19 -13.89
C THR A 110 0.82 -5.32 -13.84
N GLU A 111 0.33 -5.00 -12.65
CA GLU A 111 -0.73 -4.00 -12.43
C GLU A 111 -0.59 -2.77 -13.34
N GLY A 112 -1.73 -2.32 -13.87
CA GLY A 112 -1.83 -1.09 -14.64
C GLY A 112 -2.69 -1.24 -15.89
N VAL A 113 -2.76 -0.14 -16.64
CA VAL A 113 -3.53 -0.05 -17.88
C VAL A 113 -2.61 -0.26 -19.08
N TYR A 114 -3.02 -1.14 -19.97
CA TYR A 114 -2.28 -1.51 -21.17
C TYR A 114 -3.18 -1.45 -22.40
N TRP A 115 -2.55 -1.45 -23.57
CA TRP A 115 -3.24 -1.48 -24.85
C TRP A 115 -2.85 -2.71 -25.66
N PHE A 116 -3.84 -3.51 -26.05
CA PHE A 116 -3.67 -4.64 -26.95
C PHE A 116 -3.88 -4.19 -28.39
N ALA A 117 -2.84 -4.33 -29.22
CA ALA A 117 -2.83 -3.83 -30.59
C ALA A 117 -2.69 -4.94 -31.64
N LEU A 118 -3.38 -4.77 -32.77
CA LEU A 118 -3.44 -5.74 -33.86
C LEU A 118 -3.43 -5.08 -35.26
N GLN A 119 -2.59 -5.62 -36.13
CA GLN A 119 -2.60 -5.40 -37.58
C GLN A 119 -2.43 -6.76 -38.29
N THR A 120 -3.10 -6.94 -39.43
CA THR A 120 -3.25 -8.25 -40.09
C THR A 120 -2.89 -8.19 -41.57
N THR A 121 -2.67 -9.33 -42.21
CA THR A 121 -2.63 -9.43 -43.67
C THR A 121 -3.88 -10.11 -44.23
N VAL A 122 -4.16 -9.85 -45.50
CA VAL A 122 -5.29 -10.44 -46.23
C VAL A 122 -5.21 -11.96 -46.20
N GLY A 123 -6.27 -12.61 -45.74
CA GLY A 123 -6.41 -14.07 -45.77
C GLY A 123 -6.91 -14.61 -47.10
N THR A 124 -7.30 -15.88 -47.09
CA THR A 124 -7.76 -16.60 -48.29
C THR A 124 -9.12 -16.14 -48.82
N ASP A 125 -9.93 -15.48 -47.98
CA ASP A 125 -11.19 -14.85 -48.39
C ASP A 125 -10.95 -13.64 -49.31
N ASN A 126 -9.70 -13.16 -49.38
CA ASN A 126 -9.25 -12.09 -50.29
C ASN A 126 -10.09 -10.80 -50.16
N ALA A 127 -10.45 -10.45 -48.93
CA ALA A 127 -11.30 -9.32 -48.58
C ALA A 127 -10.72 -8.50 -47.41
N THR A 128 -11.27 -7.30 -47.18
CA THR A 128 -10.89 -6.44 -46.04
C THR A 128 -11.23 -7.12 -44.72
N ASN A 129 -10.30 -7.06 -43.76
CA ASN A 129 -10.51 -7.59 -42.42
C ASN A 129 -11.06 -6.49 -41.51
N TYR A 130 -12.09 -6.84 -40.74
CA TYR A 130 -12.69 -5.96 -39.75
C TYR A 130 -12.70 -6.66 -38.40
N TRP A 131 -12.09 -6.03 -37.39
CA TRP A 131 -12.13 -6.51 -36.03
C TRP A 131 -13.52 -6.26 -35.46
N THR A 132 -14.14 -7.31 -34.93
CA THR A 132 -15.42 -7.22 -34.25
C THR A 132 -15.38 -6.24 -33.08
N ILE A 133 -16.45 -5.45 -32.94
CA ILE A 133 -16.59 -4.43 -31.90
C ILE A 133 -17.58 -4.86 -30.81
N THR A 134 -17.39 -4.38 -29.60
CA THR A 134 -18.22 -4.64 -28.43
C THR A 134 -18.54 -3.35 -27.66
N GLY A 135 -19.64 -3.37 -26.91
CA GLY A 135 -20.03 -2.28 -26.01
C GLY A 135 -19.36 -2.35 -24.63
N SER A 136 -18.55 -3.39 -24.40
CA SER A 136 -17.78 -3.61 -23.18
C SER A 136 -16.32 -3.32 -23.45
N GLY A 137 -15.64 -2.63 -22.53
CA GLY A 137 -14.19 -2.56 -22.49
C GLY A 137 -13.74 -1.69 -21.32
N PHE A 138 -12.48 -1.28 -21.32
CA PHE A 138 -11.90 -0.46 -20.27
C PHE A 138 -11.92 1.03 -20.67
N GLY A 139 -11.39 1.92 -19.83
CA GLY A 139 -11.69 3.35 -19.75
C GLY A 139 -11.90 4.16 -21.05
N GLN A 140 -11.21 3.85 -22.15
CA GLN A 140 -11.28 4.59 -23.41
C GLN A 140 -11.83 3.75 -24.57
N PRO A 141 -12.53 4.37 -25.55
CA PRO A 141 -12.83 3.68 -26.79
C PRO A 141 -11.57 3.25 -27.55
N GLY A 142 -11.62 2.08 -28.19
CA GLY A 142 -10.58 1.59 -29.08
C GLY A 142 -10.06 2.64 -30.06
N LYS A 143 -8.75 2.59 -30.34
CA LYS A 143 -8.01 3.57 -31.14
C LYS A 143 -7.36 2.92 -32.35
N TYR A 144 -6.90 3.75 -33.28
CA TYR A 144 -6.08 3.31 -34.40
C TYR A 144 -4.98 4.31 -34.74
N THR A 145 -3.95 3.82 -35.40
CA THR A 145 -2.86 4.63 -35.94
C THR A 145 -2.60 4.27 -37.40
N ALA A 146 -2.23 5.27 -38.19
CA ALA A 146 -1.79 5.15 -39.58
C ALA A 146 -0.29 5.42 -39.77
N ASP A 147 0.40 5.87 -38.71
CA ASP A 147 1.80 6.31 -38.73
C ASP A 147 2.70 5.46 -37.83
N GLY A 148 2.24 4.25 -37.48
CA GLY A 148 3.03 3.28 -36.72
C GLY A 148 3.08 3.57 -35.22
N GLY A 149 2.09 4.26 -34.67
CA GLY A 149 1.96 4.55 -33.24
C GLY A 149 2.51 5.91 -32.82
N VAL A 150 2.86 6.78 -33.78
CA VAL A 150 3.27 8.17 -33.48
C VAL A 150 2.05 8.99 -33.05
N THR A 151 0.91 8.78 -33.71
CA THR A 151 -0.37 9.36 -33.32
C THR A 151 -1.48 8.32 -33.25
N TRP A 152 -2.34 8.45 -32.25
CA TRP A 152 -3.50 7.60 -32.03
C TRP A 152 -4.79 8.40 -32.18
N VAL A 153 -5.72 7.85 -32.96
CA VAL A 153 -7.02 8.45 -33.23
C VAL A 153 -8.10 7.53 -32.69
N THR A 154 -9.06 8.08 -31.95
CA THR A 154 -10.23 7.33 -31.49
C THR A 154 -10.98 6.74 -32.69
N ASN A 155 -11.30 5.45 -32.61
CA ASN A 155 -12.04 4.75 -33.65
C ASN A 155 -13.38 5.45 -33.90
N SER A 156 -13.73 5.61 -35.17
CA SER A 156 -14.95 6.29 -35.63
C SER A 156 -16.26 5.71 -35.09
N SER A 157 -16.24 4.44 -34.65
CA SER A 157 -17.41 3.80 -34.04
C SER A 157 -17.57 4.10 -32.55
N SER A 158 -16.51 4.60 -31.89
CA SER A 158 -16.42 4.81 -30.44
C SER A 158 -16.72 3.57 -29.58
N PHE A 159 -16.68 2.38 -30.20
CA PHE A 159 -16.77 1.09 -29.53
C PHE A 159 -15.37 0.47 -29.34
N ASN A 160 -15.32 -0.43 -28.37
CA ASN A 160 -14.18 -1.29 -28.03
C ASN A 160 -14.12 -2.51 -28.95
N PHE A 161 -12.99 -3.20 -28.97
CA PHE A 161 -12.74 -4.41 -29.75
C PHE A 161 -12.96 -5.65 -28.90
N SER A 162 -13.45 -6.72 -29.53
CA SER A 162 -13.65 -7.97 -28.80
C SER A 162 -12.43 -8.87 -28.91
N PHE A 163 -11.91 -9.28 -27.75
CA PHE A 163 -10.77 -10.17 -27.63
C PHE A 163 -10.77 -10.86 -26.26
N THR A 164 -10.00 -11.94 -26.19
CA THR A 164 -9.62 -12.61 -24.94
C THR A 164 -8.11 -12.71 -24.89
N LEU A 165 -7.54 -12.35 -23.74
CA LEU A 165 -6.15 -12.62 -23.37
C LEU A 165 -6.17 -13.74 -22.35
N ASP A 166 -5.53 -14.87 -22.64
CA ASP A 166 -5.45 -16.01 -21.72
C ASP A 166 -4.03 -16.17 -21.20
N GLY A 167 -3.90 -16.41 -19.91
CA GLY A 167 -2.60 -16.50 -19.25
C GLY A 167 -2.64 -17.21 -17.91
N THR A 168 -1.56 -17.05 -17.18
CA THR A 168 -1.52 -17.32 -15.75
C THR A 168 -1.43 -15.99 -15.02
N CYS A 169 -2.27 -15.81 -14.01
CA CYS A 169 -2.17 -14.69 -13.09
C CYS A 169 -1.41 -15.18 -11.87
N GLU A 170 -0.29 -14.55 -11.64
CA GLU A 170 0.37 -14.55 -10.35
C GLU A 170 -0.06 -13.25 -9.71
N THR A 171 -0.93 -13.31 -8.71
CA THR A 171 -0.95 -12.21 -7.75
C THR A 171 0.49 -12.11 -7.23
N SER A 172 1.13 -10.95 -7.36
CA SER A 172 2.50 -10.72 -6.88
C SER A 172 2.48 -10.96 -5.38
N GLY A 173 2.72 -12.21 -4.98
CA GLY A 173 2.53 -12.76 -3.65
C GLY A 173 1.77 -11.85 -2.69
N GLY A 174 0.49 -11.57 -2.98
CA GLY A 174 -0.46 -11.22 -1.95
C GLY A 174 -0.59 -12.49 -1.12
N GLY A 175 0.34 -12.68 -0.18
CA GLY A 175 0.19 -13.67 0.86
C GLY A 175 -1.16 -13.38 1.45
N GLY A 176 -2.15 -14.25 1.18
CA GLY A 176 -3.29 -14.32 2.06
C GLY A 176 -2.68 -14.43 3.44
N GLN A 177 -2.90 -13.43 4.30
CA GLN A 177 -2.55 -13.54 5.69
C GLN A 177 -3.11 -14.90 6.13
N ASP A 178 -2.25 -15.87 6.44
CA ASP A 178 -2.70 -17.13 7.01
C ASP A 178 -3.07 -16.78 8.45
N CYS A 179 -4.26 -16.21 8.57
CA CYS A 179 -4.83 -15.79 9.82
C CYS A 179 -5.41 -17.02 10.46
N ASP A 180 -4.83 -17.39 11.59
CA ASP A 180 -5.23 -18.52 12.38
C ASP A 180 -5.58 -18.04 13.79
N ALA A 181 -6.08 -18.96 14.61
CA ALA A 181 -6.52 -18.64 15.95
C ALA A 181 -6.21 -19.78 16.91
N LEU A 182 -5.50 -19.46 17.99
CA LEU A 182 -5.19 -20.43 19.03
C LEU A 182 -6.12 -20.26 20.24
N PHE A 183 -6.98 -21.26 20.45
CA PHE A 183 -7.81 -21.35 21.65
C PHE A 183 -7.11 -22.14 22.77
N THR A 184 -7.13 -21.60 24.01
CA THR A 184 -6.50 -22.25 25.18
C THR A 184 -7.34 -23.40 25.76
N ALA A 185 -7.52 -24.47 24.99
CA ALA A 185 -8.30 -25.64 25.35
C ALA A 185 -7.85 -26.29 26.67
N ASN A 186 -6.55 -26.33 26.94
CA ASN A 186 -6.02 -26.91 28.18
C ASN A 186 -6.42 -26.11 29.42
N ALA A 187 -6.39 -24.77 29.35
CA ALA A 187 -6.84 -23.90 30.42
C ALA A 187 -8.36 -24.03 30.64
N ALA A 188 -9.11 -24.29 29.56
CA ALA A 188 -10.55 -24.46 29.57
C ALA A 188 -11.02 -25.77 30.26
N ALA A 189 -10.12 -26.72 30.56
CA ALA A 189 -10.46 -27.90 31.36
C ALA A 189 -10.47 -27.63 32.88
N GLY A 190 -10.03 -26.45 33.33
CA GLY A 190 -9.91 -26.09 34.74
C GLY A 190 -11.21 -25.63 35.41
N THR A 191 -11.13 -25.24 36.69
CA THR A 191 -12.28 -24.62 37.38
C THR A 191 -12.46 -23.16 36.93
N ALA A 192 -13.66 -22.83 36.44
CA ALA A 192 -14.00 -21.46 36.04
C ALA A 192 -14.08 -20.52 37.25
N ASN A 193 -13.35 -19.41 37.18
CA ASN A 193 -13.39 -18.29 38.10
C ASN A 193 -13.57 -17.00 37.30
N GLY A 194 -13.65 -15.84 37.95
CA GLY A 194 -13.71 -14.58 37.23
C GLY A 194 -13.36 -13.36 38.05
N PHE A 195 -12.85 -12.35 37.36
CA PHE A 195 -12.51 -11.03 37.90
C PHE A 195 -12.40 -10.01 36.75
N ALA A 196 -11.80 -8.85 36.98
CA ALA A 196 -11.75 -7.78 35.98
C ALA A 196 -10.82 -8.05 34.78
N GLY A 197 -9.95 -9.06 34.81
CA GLY A 197 -9.06 -9.31 33.65
C GLY A 197 -8.11 -10.46 33.84
N VAL A 198 -7.17 -10.66 32.92
CA VAL A 198 -6.12 -11.70 33.04
C VAL A 198 -4.86 -11.28 32.28
N THR A 199 -3.69 -11.59 32.85
CA THR A 199 -2.42 -11.50 32.13
C THR A 199 -1.95 -12.87 31.63
N PHE A 200 -1.25 -12.86 30.51
CA PHE A 200 -0.61 -14.02 29.90
C PHE A 200 0.52 -13.51 29.01
N ASP A 201 1.38 -14.41 28.52
CA ASP A 201 2.32 -14.05 27.46
C ASP A 201 1.96 -14.77 26.16
N ILE A 202 2.34 -14.16 25.04
CA ILE A 202 2.32 -14.76 23.71
C ILE A 202 3.73 -14.79 23.14
N VAL A 203 4.05 -15.83 22.39
CA VAL A 203 5.34 -16.00 21.72
C VAL A 203 5.10 -16.32 20.24
N ASN A 204 5.74 -15.58 19.35
CA ASN A 204 5.81 -15.92 17.93
C ASN A 204 6.87 -17.02 17.74
N GLU A 205 6.45 -18.26 17.46
CA GLU A 205 7.35 -19.41 17.28
C GLU A 205 7.83 -19.56 15.82
N THR A 206 7.40 -18.67 14.93
CA THR A 206 7.74 -18.73 13.50
C THR A 206 9.06 -18.03 13.18
N SER A 207 9.50 -18.19 11.92
CA SER A 207 10.62 -17.43 11.35
C SER A 207 10.21 -16.08 10.76
N GLU A 208 8.91 -15.77 10.72
CA GLU A 208 8.35 -14.58 10.09
C GLU A 208 7.71 -13.67 11.14
N GLU A 209 7.36 -12.44 10.76
CA GLU A 209 6.57 -11.58 11.61
C GLU A 209 5.15 -12.14 11.82
N MET A 210 4.57 -11.80 12.97
CA MET A 210 3.21 -12.19 13.35
C MET A 210 2.44 -10.97 13.82
N THR A 211 1.29 -10.71 13.22
CA THR A 211 0.37 -9.67 13.70
C THR A 211 -0.72 -10.28 14.55
N ILE A 212 -0.96 -9.75 15.75
CA ILE A 212 -2.13 -10.07 16.55
C ILE A 212 -3.29 -9.20 16.07
N THR A 213 -4.39 -9.85 15.67
CA THR A 213 -5.54 -9.18 15.06
C THR A 213 -6.75 -9.11 15.99
N GLY A 214 -6.79 -9.95 17.03
CA GLY A 214 -7.94 -9.94 17.94
C GLY A 214 -7.90 -11.01 19.00
N PHE A 215 -8.98 -11.04 19.78
CA PHE A 215 -9.22 -12.02 20.83
C PHE A 215 -10.68 -12.46 20.85
N LYS A 216 -10.93 -13.73 21.19
CA LYS A 216 -12.23 -14.12 21.75
C LYS A 216 -12.11 -14.29 23.25
N VAL A 217 -12.94 -13.55 23.99
CA VAL A 217 -12.86 -13.47 25.45
C VAL A 217 -14.15 -13.97 26.11
N PRO A 218 -14.04 -14.74 27.21
CA PRO A 218 -15.18 -15.25 27.93
C PRO A 218 -15.67 -14.24 28.98
N VAL A 219 -16.26 -13.14 28.53
CA VAL A 219 -16.89 -12.17 29.43
C VAL A 219 -18.34 -12.59 29.72
N SER A 220 -18.74 -12.47 30.98
CA SER A 220 -20.11 -12.72 31.43
C SER A 220 -20.56 -11.60 32.36
N GLY A 221 -21.83 -11.22 32.31
CA GLY A 221 -22.41 -10.22 33.20
C GLY A 221 -23.92 -10.13 33.03
N SER A 222 -24.55 -9.16 33.67
CA SER A 222 -25.97 -8.86 33.44
C SER A 222 -26.21 -7.91 32.27
N ASN A 223 -25.14 -7.33 31.71
CA ASN A 223 -25.20 -6.28 30.71
C ASN A 223 -25.15 -6.90 29.30
N SER A 224 -25.71 -6.20 28.31
CA SER A 224 -25.66 -6.59 26.90
C SER A 224 -24.32 -6.28 26.23
N SER A 225 -23.47 -5.50 26.89
CA SER A 225 -22.15 -5.09 26.41
C SER A 225 -21.17 -4.93 27.57
N PHE A 226 -19.88 -4.81 27.25
CA PHE A 226 -18.82 -4.50 28.19
C PHE A 226 -17.72 -3.64 27.56
N ASP A 227 -16.88 -3.05 28.41
CA ASP A 227 -15.75 -2.23 28.01
C ASP A 227 -14.43 -2.92 28.39
N MET A 228 -13.39 -2.78 27.58
CA MET A 228 -12.11 -3.45 27.78
C MET A 228 -10.92 -2.59 27.37
N ASP A 229 -9.90 -2.55 28.21
CA ASP A 229 -8.56 -2.10 27.87
C ASP A 229 -7.65 -3.29 27.57
N ILE A 230 -6.79 -3.11 26.58
CA ILE A 230 -5.82 -4.11 26.13
C ILE A 230 -4.43 -3.51 26.26
N TYR A 231 -3.58 -4.14 27.06
CA TYR A 231 -2.20 -3.71 27.27
C TYR A 231 -1.21 -4.76 26.78
N TYR A 232 -0.02 -4.32 26.38
CA TYR A 232 1.12 -5.18 26.10
C TYR A 232 2.39 -4.69 26.79
N THR A 233 3.35 -5.58 27.04
CA THR A 233 4.62 -5.21 27.64
C THR A 233 5.55 -4.51 26.64
N THR A 234 6.11 -3.39 27.04
CA THR A 234 6.91 -2.53 26.16
C THR A 234 8.40 -2.76 26.38
N THR A 235 8.82 -2.72 27.65
CA THR A 235 10.23 -2.84 28.07
C THR A 235 10.63 -4.26 28.50
N ALA A 236 9.65 -5.18 28.60
CA ALA A 236 9.85 -6.57 28.98
C ALA A 236 9.28 -7.51 27.92
N SER A 237 9.86 -8.71 27.80
CA SER A 237 9.37 -9.79 26.93
C SER A 237 8.32 -10.68 27.59
N SER A 238 8.05 -10.46 28.87
CA SER A 238 7.12 -11.25 29.68
C SER A 238 6.47 -10.37 30.73
N ASN A 239 5.24 -10.69 31.12
CA ASN A 239 4.63 -10.00 32.25
C ASN A 239 5.15 -10.49 33.62
N VAL A 240 5.84 -11.64 33.70
CA VAL A 240 6.47 -12.11 34.93
C VAL A 240 7.51 -11.07 35.39
N GLY A 241 7.38 -10.62 36.63
CA GLY A 241 8.28 -9.62 37.21
C GLY A 241 7.93 -8.15 36.93
N VAL A 242 7.05 -7.87 35.96
CA VAL A 242 6.63 -6.49 35.61
C VAL A 242 5.11 -6.25 35.74
N HIS A 243 4.34 -7.26 36.14
CA HIS A 243 2.89 -7.19 36.32
C HIS A 243 2.36 -6.06 37.25
N GLN A 244 3.21 -5.44 38.08
CA GLN A 244 2.85 -4.30 38.94
C GLN A 244 3.48 -2.98 38.49
N ASP A 245 4.33 -3.00 37.47
CA ASP A 245 5.05 -1.83 37.00
C ASP A 245 4.33 -1.23 35.80
N PRO A 246 3.46 -0.21 35.96
CA PRO A 246 2.74 0.38 34.84
C PRO A 246 3.66 0.96 33.77
N SER A 247 4.92 1.31 34.10
CA SER A 247 5.87 1.83 33.12
C SER A 247 6.42 0.77 32.16
N ALA A 248 6.21 -0.50 32.49
CA ALA A 248 6.58 -1.62 31.63
C ALA A 248 5.51 -1.99 30.60
N TRP A 249 4.35 -1.32 30.63
CA TRP A 249 3.20 -1.60 29.78
C TRP A 249 2.80 -0.40 28.93
N THR A 250 2.35 -0.67 27.71
CA THR A 250 1.69 0.28 26.83
C THR A 250 0.24 -0.16 26.66
N LEU A 251 -0.69 0.79 26.75
CA LEU A 251 -2.08 0.59 26.35
C LEU A 251 -2.11 0.48 24.82
N LEU A 252 -2.51 -0.68 24.30
CA LEU A 252 -2.71 -0.90 22.87
C LEU A 252 -4.01 -0.24 22.41
N GLU A 253 -5.11 -0.51 23.11
CA GLU A 253 -6.42 0.00 22.74
C GLU A 253 -7.40 -0.02 23.92
N SER A 254 -8.32 0.94 23.93
CA SER A 254 -9.51 0.94 24.78
C SER A 254 -10.74 0.74 23.89
N LYS A 255 -11.53 -0.27 24.19
CA LYS A 255 -12.75 -0.63 23.47
C LYS A 255 -13.96 -0.46 24.37
N THR A 256 -15.01 0.13 23.84
CA THR A 256 -16.27 0.34 24.56
C THR A 256 -17.43 -0.34 23.84
N GLU A 257 -18.48 -0.68 24.59
CA GLU A 257 -19.73 -1.23 24.07
C GLU A 257 -19.57 -2.56 23.29
N ILE A 258 -18.58 -3.38 23.66
CA ILE A 258 -18.35 -4.69 23.02
C ILE A 258 -19.55 -5.59 23.32
N PRO A 259 -20.20 -6.20 22.32
CA PRO A 259 -21.35 -7.08 22.55
C PRO A 259 -21.01 -8.24 23.49
N ALA A 260 -21.73 -8.33 24.62
CA ALA A 260 -21.56 -9.41 25.58
C ALA A 260 -22.38 -10.64 25.16
N GLN A 261 -21.71 -11.76 24.93
CA GLN A 261 -22.35 -13.03 24.55
C GLN A 261 -22.78 -13.88 25.76
N ASN A 262 -22.49 -13.41 26.99
CA ASN A 262 -22.70 -14.13 28.24
C ASN A 262 -22.06 -15.51 28.22
N ALA A 263 -20.73 -15.51 28.24
CA ALA A 263 -19.92 -16.70 28.05
C ALA A 263 -20.37 -17.86 28.94
N VAL A 264 -20.73 -18.97 28.28
CA VAL A 264 -20.81 -20.27 28.93
C VAL A 264 -19.36 -20.73 29.12
N PRO A 265 -18.95 -21.07 30.36
CA PRO A 265 -17.57 -21.49 30.60
C PRO A 265 -17.16 -22.59 29.62
N PHE A 266 -16.06 -22.34 28.91
CA PHE A 266 -15.38 -23.29 28.04
C PHE A 266 -16.11 -23.65 26.74
N ASP A 267 -17.08 -22.83 26.33
CA ASP A 267 -17.69 -22.90 25.00
C ASP A 267 -17.28 -21.66 24.17
N PRO A 268 -16.26 -21.78 23.29
CA PRO A 268 -15.77 -20.67 22.47
C PRO A 268 -16.84 -20.01 21.62
N SER A 269 -17.91 -20.73 21.26
CA SER A 269 -19.02 -20.19 20.46
C SER A 269 -19.83 -19.12 21.20
N THR A 270 -19.65 -19.01 22.52
CA THR A 270 -20.31 -18.04 23.39
C THR A 270 -19.37 -16.92 23.85
N PHE A 271 -18.15 -16.85 23.31
CA PHE A 271 -17.18 -15.84 23.69
C PHE A 271 -17.42 -14.57 22.88
N SER A 272 -17.15 -13.42 23.48
CA SER A 272 -17.25 -12.14 22.80
C SER A 272 -16.01 -11.91 21.94
N GLN A 273 -16.24 -11.51 20.69
CA GLN A 273 -15.20 -11.10 19.75
C GLN A 273 -14.68 -9.71 20.13
N VAL A 274 -13.36 -9.54 20.10
CA VAL A 274 -12.66 -8.28 20.34
C VAL A 274 -11.63 -8.10 19.23
N ASP A 275 -12.00 -7.33 18.22
CA ASP A 275 -11.13 -7.01 17.09
C ASP A 275 -10.16 -5.88 17.47
N LEU A 276 -8.90 -5.97 17.09
CA LEU A 276 -7.93 -4.88 17.28
C LEU A 276 -7.96 -3.93 16.09
N ASN A 277 -7.99 -2.62 16.36
CA ASN A 277 -7.79 -1.60 15.33
C ASN A 277 -6.32 -1.17 15.26
N ASN A 278 -5.61 -1.24 16.38
CA ASN A 278 -4.19 -0.93 16.45
C ASN A 278 -3.35 -2.21 16.30
N THR A 279 -2.33 -2.16 15.45
CA THR A 279 -1.50 -3.33 15.14
C THR A 279 -0.54 -3.66 16.28
N LEU A 280 -0.53 -4.92 16.72
CA LEU A 280 0.52 -5.49 17.56
C LEU A 280 1.32 -6.52 16.75
N VAL A 281 2.53 -6.15 16.34
CA VAL A 281 3.44 -7.04 15.58
C VAL A 281 4.46 -7.67 16.52
N LEU A 282 4.62 -8.99 16.40
CA LEU A 282 5.66 -9.78 17.05
C LEU A 282 6.69 -10.23 16.02
N GLN A 283 7.94 -9.84 16.26
CA GLN A 283 9.09 -10.31 15.50
C GLN A 283 9.32 -11.83 15.70
N PRO A 284 10.03 -12.51 14.78
CA PRO A 284 10.36 -13.93 14.93
C PRO A 284 10.99 -14.24 16.30
N GLY A 285 10.41 -15.20 17.04
CA GLY A 285 10.87 -15.58 18.39
C GLY A 285 10.56 -14.55 19.49
N GLN A 286 9.90 -13.44 19.18
CA GLN A 286 9.56 -12.43 20.17
C GLN A 286 8.45 -12.91 21.10
N SER A 287 8.58 -12.55 22.37
CA SER A 287 7.56 -12.76 23.39
C SER A 287 7.07 -11.41 23.93
N LYS A 288 5.77 -11.32 24.19
CA LYS A 288 5.11 -10.15 24.79
C LYS A 288 4.13 -10.60 25.85
N GLY A 289 4.10 -9.87 26.98
CA GLY A 289 3.03 -10.00 27.96
C GLY A 289 1.81 -9.20 27.52
N ILE A 290 0.63 -9.77 27.70
CA ILE A 290 -0.67 -9.19 27.37
C ILE A 290 -1.50 -9.07 28.65
N TYR A 291 -2.25 -7.97 28.78
CA TYR A 291 -3.27 -7.81 29.80
C TYR A 291 -4.59 -7.39 29.15
N LEU A 292 -5.59 -8.27 29.24
CA LEU A 292 -6.97 -7.96 28.90
C LEU A 292 -7.72 -7.56 30.17
N PHE A 293 -8.23 -6.34 30.25
CA PHE A 293 -8.87 -5.79 31.43
C PHE A 293 -10.25 -5.21 31.11
N VAL A 294 -11.31 -5.82 31.64
CA VAL A 294 -12.69 -5.36 31.60
C VAL A 294 -12.84 -4.15 32.53
N THR A 295 -12.93 -2.95 31.95
CA THR A 295 -12.90 -1.68 32.68
C THR A 295 -14.19 -1.40 33.43
N ASP A 296 -15.31 -1.94 32.95
CA ASP A 296 -16.64 -1.84 33.58
C ASP A 296 -16.95 -3.02 34.51
N TYR A 297 -15.92 -3.71 35.04
CA TYR A 297 -16.07 -4.80 36.02
C TYR A 297 -16.94 -4.41 37.24
N GLY A 298 -16.84 -3.14 37.68
CA GLY A 298 -17.66 -2.61 38.78
C GLY A 298 -19.16 -2.58 38.49
N GLU A 299 -19.56 -2.71 37.22
CA GLU A 299 -20.94 -2.68 36.74
C GLU A 299 -21.53 -4.08 36.54
N GLY A 300 -20.78 -5.13 36.88
CA GLY A 300 -21.25 -6.52 36.91
C GLY A 300 -20.74 -7.40 35.76
N ASN A 301 -19.94 -6.86 34.84
CA ASN A 301 -19.22 -7.65 33.84
C ASN A 301 -18.00 -8.32 34.47
N THR A 302 -17.62 -9.50 33.99
CA THR A 302 -16.53 -10.29 34.58
C THR A 302 -15.85 -11.13 33.52
N TYR A 303 -14.52 -11.02 33.45
CA TYR A 303 -13.68 -11.89 32.64
C TYR A 303 -13.54 -13.26 33.30
N ARG A 304 -13.85 -14.34 32.58
CA ARG A 304 -13.69 -15.71 33.08
C ARG A 304 -12.31 -16.27 32.79
N TYR A 305 -11.71 -16.92 33.79
CA TYR A 305 -10.40 -17.56 33.68
C TYR A 305 -10.38 -18.89 34.43
N SER A 306 -9.30 -19.65 34.32
CA SER A 306 -9.09 -20.86 35.13
C SER A 306 -7.93 -20.69 36.13
N ASN A 307 -7.90 -21.55 37.15
CA ASN A 307 -6.81 -21.56 38.13
C ASN A 307 -5.64 -22.40 37.62
N GLY A 308 -4.43 -21.95 37.91
CA GLY A 308 -3.20 -22.69 37.63
C GLY A 308 -2.37 -22.06 36.52
N ASN A 309 -1.47 -22.88 35.98
CA ASN A 309 -0.48 -22.53 34.98
C ASN A 309 -0.70 -23.46 33.79
N TYR A 310 -0.80 -22.90 32.58
CA TYR A 310 -1.02 -23.66 31.35
C TYR A 310 -0.15 -23.09 30.24
N THR A 311 0.14 -23.93 29.26
CA THR A 311 0.79 -23.55 28.01
C THR A 311 -0.03 -24.18 26.90
N GLU A 312 -0.37 -23.38 25.88
CA GLU A 312 -0.99 -23.85 24.66
C GLU A 312 -0.11 -23.42 23.48
N THR A 313 0.06 -24.31 22.50
CA THR A 313 0.79 -24.00 21.27
C THR A 313 0.27 -24.86 20.13
N ASP A 314 0.20 -24.27 18.94
CA ASP A 314 -0.04 -24.97 17.67
C ASP A 314 1.26 -25.12 16.84
N GLY A 315 2.39 -24.67 17.38
CA GLY A 315 3.68 -24.62 16.69
C GLY A 315 3.95 -23.31 15.95
N THR A 316 2.96 -22.41 15.88
CA THR A 316 3.03 -21.11 15.22
C THR A 316 3.04 -20.00 16.28
N ILE A 317 2.09 -20.03 17.21
CA ILE A 317 2.08 -19.18 18.40
C ILE A 317 2.10 -20.04 19.67
N THR A 318 2.69 -19.53 20.74
CA THR A 318 2.57 -20.11 22.08
C THR A 318 1.89 -19.13 23.02
N ILE A 319 0.83 -19.56 23.71
CA ILE A 319 0.18 -18.82 24.79
C ILE A 319 0.65 -19.40 26.13
N LEU A 320 1.22 -18.56 26.97
CA LEU A 320 1.76 -18.92 28.27
C LEU A 320 0.91 -18.32 29.39
N SER A 321 0.49 -19.18 30.32
CA SER A 321 -0.26 -18.83 31.54
C SER A 321 0.55 -19.09 32.86
N ASN A 322 1.87 -19.24 32.79
CA ASN A 322 2.78 -19.60 33.88
C ASN A 322 3.20 -18.44 34.81
N GLY A 323 2.52 -18.27 35.95
CA GLY A 323 2.88 -17.25 36.96
C GLY A 323 2.20 -15.89 36.76
N TYR A 324 1.13 -15.90 35.98
CA TYR A 324 0.33 -14.73 35.63
C TYR A 324 -0.99 -14.74 36.39
N GLY A 325 -1.78 -13.69 36.29
CA GLY A 325 -2.87 -13.51 37.24
C GLY A 325 -3.89 -12.47 36.83
N SER A 326 -4.77 -12.20 37.77
CA SER A 326 -5.97 -11.40 37.57
C SER A 326 -6.20 -10.54 38.78
N ASN A 327 -6.54 -9.26 38.58
CA ASN A 327 -6.93 -8.36 39.67
C ASN A 327 -8.08 -7.42 39.23
N ALA A 328 -8.75 -6.76 40.19
CA ALA A 328 -9.88 -5.86 39.98
C ALA A 328 -9.39 -4.47 39.60
N THR A 329 -8.11 -4.23 39.82
CA THR A 329 -7.42 -3.00 39.43
C THR A 329 -6.16 -3.39 38.69
N VAL A 330 -5.94 -2.77 37.53
CA VAL A 330 -4.73 -2.94 36.72
C VAL A 330 -3.48 -2.65 37.57
N PHE A 331 -2.44 -3.46 37.41
CA PHE A 331 -1.13 -3.30 38.07
C PHE A 331 -1.12 -3.32 39.62
N SER A 332 -2.16 -3.84 40.26
CA SER A 332 -2.24 -3.90 41.73
C SER A 332 -1.43 -5.04 42.35
N SER A 333 -1.08 -4.89 43.64
CA SER A 333 -0.28 -5.87 44.38
C SER A 333 -1.12 -7.07 44.79
N GLY A 334 -0.93 -8.19 44.10
CA GLY A 334 -1.58 -9.46 44.39
C GLY A 334 -1.89 -10.24 43.12
N PHE A 335 -1.03 -11.20 42.80
CA PHE A 335 -1.20 -12.09 41.66
C PHE A 335 -1.26 -13.52 42.18
N ALA A 336 -2.42 -14.15 42.00
CA ALA A 336 -2.55 -15.58 42.15
C ALA A 336 -2.50 -16.20 40.76
N ASN A 337 -1.84 -17.36 40.62
CA ASN A 337 -1.67 -18.03 39.32
C ASN A 337 -3.04 -18.29 38.67
N ARG A 338 -3.34 -17.54 37.61
CA ARG A 338 -4.51 -17.64 36.75
C ARG A 338 -4.07 -17.88 35.32
N ALA A 339 -4.93 -18.57 34.60
CA ALA A 339 -4.70 -18.88 33.22
C ALA A 339 -5.73 -18.24 32.33
N PHE A 340 -5.23 -17.65 31.24
CA PHE A 340 -6.03 -17.11 30.18
C PHE A 340 -6.88 -18.23 29.56
N VAL A 341 -8.18 -18.00 29.55
CA VAL A 341 -9.16 -18.82 28.83
C VAL A 341 -9.68 -17.92 27.73
N GLY A 342 -9.40 -18.25 26.48
CA GLY A 342 -9.72 -17.39 25.35
C GLY A 342 -9.05 -17.87 24.07
N GLU A 343 -9.33 -17.16 23.00
CA GLU A 343 -8.69 -17.34 21.69
C GLU A 343 -7.82 -16.13 21.39
N VAL A 344 -6.59 -16.36 20.93
CA VAL A 344 -5.75 -15.32 20.34
C VAL A 344 -5.82 -15.49 18.83
N GLN A 345 -6.20 -14.44 18.12
CA GLN A 345 -6.27 -14.40 16.66
C GLN A 345 -5.05 -13.67 16.14
N TYR A 346 -4.38 -14.27 15.17
CA TYR A 346 -3.13 -13.77 14.64
C TYR A 346 -2.99 -14.13 13.18
N CYS A 347 -2.10 -13.44 12.49
CA CYS A 347 -1.75 -13.73 11.12
C CYS A 347 -0.24 -13.85 11.00
N THR A 348 0.22 -14.86 10.26
CA THR A 348 1.65 -15.05 9.95
C THR A 348 1.94 -14.74 8.50
N GLY A 349 3.09 -14.14 8.25
CA GLY A 349 3.38 -13.43 7.01
C GLY A 349 3.39 -11.93 7.28
N GLU A 350 4.15 -11.18 6.45
CA GLU A 350 4.42 -9.74 6.60
C GLU A 350 3.22 -9.03 7.25
N GLY A 351 3.42 -8.66 8.50
CA GLY A 351 2.34 -8.23 9.37
C GLY A 351 1.66 -7.01 8.78
N GLY A 352 0.31 -6.99 8.85
CA GLY A 352 -0.51 -5.87 8.40
C GLY A 352 -0.24 -4.56 9.16
N GLY A 353 0.87 -3.90 8.87
CA GLY A 353 0.79 -2.54 8.36
C GLY A 353 0.41 -2.68 6.89
N GLY A 354 -0.54 -1.90 6.40
CA GLY A 354 -0.90 -1.95 4.98
C GLY A 354 0.39 -1.95 4.15
N THR A 355 0.60 -2.98 3.34
CA THR A 355 1.63 -2.92 2.31
C THR A 355 1.09 -1.92 1.29
N GLY A 356 1.24 -0.63 1.60
CA GLY A 356 1.28 0.35 0.55
C GLY A 356 2.30 -0.18 -0.45
N SER A 357 1.85 -0.49 -1.66
CA SER A 357 2.77 -0.70 -2.77
C SER A 357 3.81 0.42 -2.73
N PRO A 358 5.11 0.15 -2.98
CA PRO A 358 6.12 1.19 -2.95
C PRO A 358 5.65 2.37 -3.79
N CYS A 359 5.27 3.44 -3.12
CA CYS A 359 4.67 4.61 -3.72
C CYS A 359 5.58 5.78 -3.41
N SER A 360 5.76 6.64 -4.40
CA SER A 360 6.48 7.89 -4.24
C SER A 360 5.56 9.03 -4.68
N GLN A 361 5.58 10.11 -3.92
CA GLN A 361 5.09 11.40 -4.37
C GLN A 361 6.33 12.18 -4.77
N GLU A 362 6.63 12.18 -6.07
CA GLU A 362 7.79 12.86 -6.63
C GLU A 362 7.38 14.21 -7.21
N TYR A 363 7.93 15.26 -6.62
CA TYR A 363 7.69 16.64 -7.06
C TYR A 363 8.89 17.22 -7.84
N MET A 364 9.91 16.39 -8.10
CA MET A 364 11.08 16.72 -8.92
C MET A 364 10.89 16.27 -10.38
N THR A 365 9.92 16.84 -11.10
CA THR A 365 9.65 16.42 -12.49
C THR A 365 10.53 17.14 -13.52
N GLY A 366 11.12 16.36 -14.43
CA GLY A 366 11.57 16.83 -15.76
C GLY A 366 12.76 17.78 -15.85
N SER A 367 13.36 18.25 -14.74
CA SER A 367 14.47 19.21 -14.76
C SER A 367 15.68 18.75 -13.92
N ASP A 368 16.89 18.92 -14.48
CA ASP A 368 18.15 18.62 -13.78
C ASP A 368 18.32 19.61 -12.60
N PRO A 369 18.51 19.15 -11.35
CA PRO A 369 18.69 20.03 -10.20
C PRO A 369 19.90 20.98 -10.34
N LEU A 370 20.87 20.67 -11.22
CA LEU A 370 21.96 21.59 -11.55
C LEU A 370 21.53 22.80 -12.38
N SER A 371 20.33 22.75 -12.98
CA SER A 371 19.78 23.79 -13.85
C SER A 371 18.76 24.73 -13.19
N SER A 372 18.37 24.44 -11.94
CA SER A 372 17.42 25.24 -11.17
C SER A 372 18.05 26.55 -10.67
N PRO A 373 17.37 27.72 -10.70
CA PRO A 373 17.98 29.02 -10.41
C PRO A 373 18.02 29.42 -8.92
N ASN A 374 17.17 28.89 -8.02
CA ASN A 374 17.20 29.26 -6.59
C ASN A 374 16.91 28.08 -5.63
N GLY A 375 16.56 28.40 -4.37
CA GLY A 375 16.25 27.44 -3.33
C GLY A 375 15.82 28.06 -2.01
N ALA A 376 15.06 27.31 -1.22
CA ALA A 376 14.55 27.74 0.07
C ALA A 376 15.52 27.40 1.21
N GLY A 377 15.84 28.38 2.05
CA GLY A 377 16.83 28.23 3.12
C GLY A 377 16.36 27.34 4.26
N ILE A 378 17.20 26.38 4.66
CA ILE A 378 16.94 25.39 5.73
C ILE A 378 17.85 25.55 6.96
N THR A 379 18.77 26.51 6.94
CA THR A 379 19.77 26.69 8.00
C THR A 379 19.55 27.96 8.81
N GLY A 380 20.16 28.05 9.99
CA GLY A 380 20.02 29.21 10.88
C GLY A 380 18.66 29.33 11.55
N GLY A 381 17.95 28.19 11.71
CA GLY A 381 16.60 28.12 12.28
C GLY A 381 15.49 28.29 11.25
N ASN A 382 15.80 28.50 9.97
CA ASN A 382 14.81 28.46 8.90
C ASN A 382 14.41 27.01 8.61
N ARG A 383 13.18 26.81 8.12
CA ARG A 383 12.64 25.49 7.77
C ARG A 383 11.85 25.57 6.47
N VAL A 384 11.71 24.46 5.78
CA VAL A 384 10.93 24.34 4.54
C VAL A 384 9.91 23.23 4.73
N ALA A 385 8.70 23.41 4.21
CA ALA A 385 7.63 22.44 4.29
C ALA A 385 6.95 22.20 2.94
N ASN A 386 6.67 20.93 2.65
CA ASN A 386 5.92 20.48 1.49
C ASN A 386 4.79 19.55 1.91
N ASP A 387 3.66 19.62 1.21
CA ASP A 387 2.53 18.75 1.49
C ASP A 387 2.66 17.37 0.82
N VAL A 388 2.05 16.40 1.48
CA VAL A 388 1.85 15.02 1.06
C VAL A 388 0.35 14.79 1.04
N ILE A 389 -0.14 14.23 -0.07
CA ILE A 389 -1.57 13.97 -0.26
C ILE A 389 -1.83 12.50 0.05
N VAL A 390 -2.74 12.22 0.97
CA VAL A 390 -3.21 10.85 1.23
C VAL A 390 -4.66 10.76 0.77
N ALA A 391 -4.94 9.84 -0.15
CA ALA A 391 -6.26 9.68 -0.74
C ALA A 391 -7.34 9.39 0.33
N ALA A 392 -8.59 9.69 0.00
CA ALA A 392 -9.73 9.38 0.86
C ALA A 392 -9.77 7.91 1.31
N ASN A 393 -9.87 7.66 2.62
CA ASN A 393 -9.85 6.32 3.24
C ASN A 393 -8.59 5.51 2.93
N ASP A 394 -7.45 6.18 2.79
CA ASP A 394 -6.16 5.57 2.50
C ASP A 394 -5.10 5.94 3.55
N SER A 395 -3.93 5.34 3.46
CA SER A 395 -2.79 5.64 4.33
C SER A 395 -1.49 5.67 3.54
N PHE A 396 -0.54 6.49 4.00
CA PHE A 396 0.79 6.58 3.41
C PHE A 396 1.85 6.41 4.51
N THR A 397 2.65 5.35 4.42
CA THR A 397 3.77 5.14 5.34
C THR A 397 5.02 5.75 4.75
N VAL A 398 5.51 6.82 5.37
CA VAL A 398 6.73 7.50 4.94
C VAL A 398 7.94 6.73 5.45
N GLN A 399 8.75 6.21 4.53
CA GLN A 399 9.95 5.42 4.84
C GLN A 399 11.26 6.10 4.41
N LYS A 400 11.17 7.08 3.50
CA LYS A 400 12.32 7.81 2.98
C LYS A 400 11.90 9.17 2.47
N VAL A 401 12.76 10.17 2.68
CA VAL A 401 12.66 11.49 2.06
C VAL A 401 13.95 11.78 1.31
N THR A 402 13.86 12.22 0.05
CA THR A 402 15.02 12.46 -0.81
C THR A 402 15.04 13.91 -1.29
N VAL A 403 16.00 14.70 -0.82
CA VAL A 403 16.04 16.15 -1.10
C VAL A 403 17.37 16.60 -1.70
N PRO A 404 17.34 17.39 -2.78
CA PRO A 404 18.52 18.07 -3.30
C PRO A 404 18.83 19.32 -2.47
N VAL A 405 20.06 19.42 -1.97
CA VAL A 405 20.51 20.51 -1.09
C VAL A 405 21.77 21.16 -1.62
N ILE A 406 21.75 22.48 -1.75
CA ILE A 406 22.91 23.32 -2.09
C ILE A 406 23.44 23.98 -0.82
N TYR A 407 24.75 23.95 -0.64
CA TYR A 407 25.43 24.79 0.35
C TYR A 407 26.31 25.84 -0.34
N LEU A 408 26.49 27.01 0.29
CA LEU A 408 27.40 28.02 -0.28
C LEU A 408 28.86 27.51 -0.32
N ASN A 409 29.23 26.65 0.63
CA ASN A 409 30.47 25.89 0.65
C ASN A 409 30.35 24.72 1.64
N GLY A 410 31.27 23.76 1.59
CA GLY A 410 31.31 22.63 2.52
C GLY A 410 30.29 21.54 2.21
N SER A 411 30.17 20.58 3.13
CA SER A 411 29.27 19.43 3.01
C SER A 411 28.13 19.50 4.04
N PRO A 412 26.99 18.83 3.80
CA PRO A 412 25.90 18.74 4.77
C PRO A 412 26.35 18.12 6.09
N THR A 413 25.72 18.50 7.20
CA THR A 413 26.12 18.07 8.55
C THR A 413 25.00 17.35 9.29
N THR A 414 23.87 18.02 9.51
CA THR A 414 22.71 17.46 10.22
C THR A 414 21.42 17.92 9.56
N PHE A 415 20.39 17.08 9.66
CA PHE A 415 19.03 17.38 9.22
C PHE A 415 18.03 17.04 10.32
N ASN A 416 16.89 17.71 10.31
CA ASN A 416 15.71 17.33 11.08
C ASN A 416 14.52 17.19 10.14
N VAL A 417 13.72 16.15 10.32
CA VAL A 417 12.45 15.93 9.62
C VAL A 417 11.33 15.85 10.64
N GLN A 418 10.24 16.59 10.44
CA GLN A 418 9.06 16.51 11.31
C GLN A 418 7.78 16.54 10.47
N PHE A 419 6.75 15.82 10.94
CA PHE A 419 5.47 15.68 10.25
C PHE A 419 4.37 16.45 10.99
N TYR A 420 3.44 17.03 10.24
CA TYR A 420 2.32 17.80 10.77
C TYR A 420 1.04 17.50 9.99
N GLU A 421 -0.10 17.65 10.65
CA GLU A 421 -1.40 17.77 10.01
C GLU A 421 -1.49 19.07 9.19
N ASP A 422 -2.40 19.14 8.22
CA ASP A 422 -2.83 20.43 7.66
C ASP A 422 -3.68 21.23 8.67
N ASP A 423 -3.62 22.56 8.59
CA ASP A 423 -4.36 23.45 9.48
C ASP A 423 -5.87 23.53 9.17
N GLY A 424 -6.31 22.91 8.07
CA GLY A 424 -7.70 22.84 7.65
C GLY A 424 -8.25 24.17 7.11
N SER A 425 -7.38 25.16 6.84
CA SER A 425 -7.77 26.48 6.32
C SER A 425 -8.26 26.43 4.87
N GLY A 426 -7.97 25.33 4.15
CA GLY A 426 -8.25 25.16 2.71
C GLY A 426 -7.35 25.99 1.80
N SER A 427 -6.42 26.77 2.36
CA SER A 427 -5.35 27.47 1.64
C SER A 427 -3.96 26.87 1.86
N GLY A 428 -3.89 25.78 2.63
CA GLY A 428 -2.65 25.13 3.07
C GLY A 428 -2.01 25.85 4.26
N GLY A 429 -1.68 25.08 5.30
CA GLY A 429 -0.99 25.61 6.48
C GLY A 429 -0.55 24.53 7.46
N ILE A 430 0.49 24.82 8.24
CA ILE A 430 1.01 23.88 9.25
C ILE A 430 0.04 23.77 10.43
N GLY A 431 -0.54 22.59 10.60
CA GLY A 431 -1.44 22.22 11.70
C GLY A 431 -0.69 21.65 12.92
N ALA A 432 -1.27 20.61 13.51
CA ALA A 432 -0.74 19.98 14.72
C ALA A 432 0.45 19.04 14.42
N ASP A 433 1.43 18.99 15.31
CA ASP A 433 2.56 18.06 15.24
C ASP A 433 2.08 16.61 15.31
N LEU A 434 2.55 15.76 14.39
CA LEU A 434 2.26 14.31 14.35
C LEU A 434 3.27 13.46 15.12
N GLY A 435 4.30 14.09 15.66
CA GLY A 435 5.36 13.39 16.38
C GLY A 435 6.58 14.27 16.62
N PRO A 436 7.56 13.77 17.38
CA PRO A 436 8.83 14.46 17.57
C PRO A 436 9.59 14.55 16.24
N ALA A 437 10.42 15.58 16.10
CA ALA A 437 11.36 15.66 14.97
C ALA A 437 12.36 14.49 15.00
N ILE A 438 12.62 13.92 13.83
CA ILE A 438 13.65 12.92 13.60
C ILE A 438 14.95 13.64 13.26
N SER A 439 15.96 13.50 14.11
CA SER A 439 17.25 14.17 13.94
C SER A 439 18.30 13.23 13.35
N TYR A 440 19.00 13.71 12.33
CA TYR A 440 20.06 13.00 11.63
C TYR A 440 21.41 13.70 11.85
N GLY A 441 22.37 12.96 12.36
CA GLY A 441 23.78 13.33 12.37
C GLY A 441 24.51 12.88 11.10
N ALA A 442 25.75 13.35 10.95
CA ALA A 442 26.63 12.89 9.89
C ALA A 442 26.88 11.37 10.02
N GLY A 443 26.31 10.59 9.11
CA GLY A 443 26.37 9.13 9.10
C GLY A 443 25.00 8.43 9.20
N ASP A 444 23.95 9.16 9.60
CA ASP A 444 22.58 8.63 9.73
C ASP A 444 21.78 8.73 8.42
N TYR A 445 22.37 9.36 7.39
CA TYR A 445 21.77 9.62 6.09
C TYR A 445 22.80 9.43 4.97
N THR A 446 22.35 9.26 3.73
CA THR A 446 23.23 9.24 2.56
C THR A 446 23.30 10.62 1.92
N SER A 447 24.50 11.05 1.51
CA SER A 447 24.65 12.26 0.68
C SER A 447 25.55 12.00 -0.52
N THR A 448 25.03 12.30 -1.70
CA THR A 448 25.71 12.10 -2.98
C THR A 448 26.02 13.44 -3.61
N PHE A 449 27.29 13.77 -3.81
CA PHE A 449 27.69 14.99 -4.51
C PHE A 449 27.30 14.92 -5.99
N LEU A 450 26.48 15.87 -6.45
CA LEU A 450 25.97 15.92 -7.81
C LEU A 450 26.79 16.86 -8.72
N GLY A 451 27.48 17.83 -8.14
CA GLY A 451 28.24 18.83 -8.88
C GLY A 451 28.21 20.20 -8.21
N ASN A 452 28.68 21.21 -8.91
CA ASN A 452 28.61 22.60 -8.45
C ASN A 452 27.53 23.35 -9.22
N TRP A 453 26.46 23.73 -8.53
CA TRP A 453 25.45 24.64 -9.05
C TRP A 453 26.07 26.00 -9.38
N ALA A 454 25.68 26.58 -10.52
CA ALA A 454 26.27 27.77 -11.13
C ALA A 454 27.82 27.73 -11.23
N GLY A 455 28.41 26.53 -11.22
CA GLY A 455 29.87 26.31 -11.22
C GLY A 455 30.59 26.67 -9.92
N ALA A 456 29.87 27.02 -8.84
CA ALA A 456 30.48 27.51 -7.59
C ALA A 456 30.00 26.80 -6.32
N TYR A 457 28.73 26.41 -6.24
CA TYR A 457 28.10 25.99 -4.99
C TYR A 457 27.85 24.49 -4.96
N PRO A 458 28.42 23.73 -4.01
CA PRO A 458 28.28 22.28 -3.99
C PRO A 458 26.83 21.84 -3.76
N LEU A 459 26.33 21.01 -4.67
CA LEU A 459 25.02 20.39 -4.65
C LEU A 459 25.13 18.92 -4.23
N TYR A 460 24.26 18.49 -3.32
CA TYR A 460 24.16 17.11 -2.85
C TYR A 460 22.74 16.61 -2.99
N MET A 461 22.56 15.34 -3.38
CA MET A 461 21.32 14.60 -3.14
C MET A 461 21.40 13.96 -1.75
N VAL A 462 20.48 14.30 -0.86
CA VAL A 462 20.41 13.79 0.52
C VAL A 462 19.24 12.83 0.62
N GLU A 463 19.48 11.59 1.07
CA GLU A 463 18.40 10.65 1.39
C GLU A 463 18.33 10.41 2.90
N LEU A 464 17.17 10.70 3.47
CA LEU A 464 16.86 10.64 4.90
C LEU A 464 15.94 9.43 5.15
N PRO A 465 16.42 8.35 5.81
CA PRO A 465 15.59 7.20 6.11
C PRO A 465 14.62 7.50 7.26
N ILE A 466 13.32 7.30 7.05
CA ILE A 466 12.26 7.60 8.02
C ILE A 466 11.85 6.29 8.73
N PRO A 467 11.66 6.28 10.07
CA PRO A 467 11.23 5.11 10.82
C PRO A 467 9.70 4.91 10.68
N ASP A 468 9.27 4.56 9.46
CA ASP A 468 7.89 4.19 9.09
C ASP A 468 6.82 5.09 9.74
N VAL A 469 6.80 6.37 9.36
CA VAL A 469 5.79 7.31 9.86
C VAL A 469 4.49 7.14 9.08
N LEU A 470 3.44 6.67 9.75
CA LEU A 470 2.12 6.46 9.15
C LEU A 470 1.31 7.76 9.10
N LEU A 471 0.85 8.13 7.91
CA LEU A 471 -0.12 9.20 7.67
C LEU A 471 -1.45 8.55 7.29
N GLU A 472 -2.46 8.63 8.16
CA GLU A 472 -3.77 8.00 7.93
C GLU A 472 -4.83 9.02 7.55
N ASN A 473 -5.52 8.79 6.42
CA ASN A 473 -6.70 9.55 6.06
C ASN A 473 -7.97 8.72 6.24
N ASN A 474 -8.62 8.87 7.39
CA ASN A 474 -9.89 8.21 7.69
C ASN A 474 -11.13 8.97 7.16
N SER A 475 -10.94 9.94 6.25
CA SER A 475 -12.01 10.79 5.73
C SER A 475 -12.42 10.42 4.31
N SER A 476 -13.60 10.89 3.88
CA SER A 476 -14.14 10.64 2.53
C SER A 476 -13.58 11.57 1.44
N SER A 477 -12.56 12.37 1.74
CA SER A 477 -11.88 13.29 0.82
C SER A 477 -10.38 13.17 1.02
N ASP A 478 -9.59 13.58 0.05
CA ASP A 478 -8.12 13.59 0.19
C ASP A 478 -7.71 14.48 1.39
N ALA A 479 -6.65 14.05 2.08
CA ALA A 479 -6.08 14.75 3.22
C ALA A 479 -4.66 15.19 2.89
N HIS A 480 -4.27 16.32 3.48
CA HIS A 480 -2.95 16.92 3.31
C HIS A 480 -2.19 16.83 4.63
N PHE A 481 -0.93 16.45 4.53
CA PHE A 481 0.03 16.40 5.63
C PHE A 481 1.27 17.17 5.24
N TRP A 482 2.01 17.72 6.19
CA TRP A 482 3.20 18.50 5.92
C TRP A 482 4.47 17.80 6.40
N ILE A 483 5.45 17.66 5.50
CA ILE A 483 6.83 17.29 5.84
C ILE A 483 7.62 18.57 6.00
N VAL A 484 8.23 18.77 7.16
CA VAL A 484 9.08 19.92 7.48
C VAL A 484 10.54 19.48 7.61
N ILE A 485 11.42 20.15 6.87
CA ILE A 485 12.87 19.92 6.94
C ILE A 485 13.61 21.17 7.40
N ASP A 486 14.57 20.96 8.31
CA ASP A 486 15.63 21.93 8.61
C ASP A 486 17.00 21.26 8.69
N GLY A 487 18.06 22.07 8.63
CA GLY A 487 19.43 21.59 8.66
C GLY A 487 20.38 22.54 9.37
N ALA A 488 21.54 22.01 9.76
CA ALA A 488 22.63 22.85 10.25
C ALA A 488 23.43 23.44 9.10
N VAL A 489 24.19 24.50 9.41
CA VAL A 489 25.21 25.03 8.51
C VAL A 489 26.21 23.93 8.11
N SER A 490 26.81 24.08 6.94
CA SER A 490 27.76 23.10 6.40
C SER A 490 28.98 22.90 7.30
N THR A 491 29.83 21.95 6.93
CA THR A 491 31.14 21.75 7.56
C THR A 491 32.05 22.99 7.58
N THR A 492 31.80 23.98 6.71
CA THR A 492 32.52 25.26 6.67
C THR A 492 31.78 26.40 7.37
N GLY A 493 30.59 26.15 7.92
CA GLY A 493 29.76 27.14 8.59
C GLY A 493 28.85 27.93 7.64
N ASP A 494 28.65 27.44 6.42
CA ASP A 494 27.89 28.13 5.38
C ASP A 494 26.41 27.71 5.34
N PHE A 495 25.56 28.61 4.86
CA PHE A 495 24.12 28.39 4.74
C PHE A 495 23.79 27.34 3.67
N GLY A 496 22.75 26.55 3.94
CA GLY A 496 22.18 25.53 3.06
C GLY A 496 20.74 25.83 2.64
N TYR A 497 20.38 25.34 1.46
CA TYR A 497 19.12 25.58 0.76
C TYR A 497 18.63 24.30 0.09
N ILE A 498 17.32 24.02 0.14
CA ILE A 498 16.67 23.00 -0.70
C ILE A 498 16.42 23.60 -2.08
N VAL A 499 16.76 22.86 -3.14
CA VAL A 499 16.63 23.31 -4.53
C VAL A 499 15.16 23.41 -4.94
N GLU A 500 14.83 24.38 -5.79
CA GLU A 500 13.49 24.54 -6.35
C GLU A 500 13.29 23.86 -7.70
N PHE A 501 12.05 23.49 -8.03
CA PHE A 501 11.66 22.94 -9.33
C PHE A 501 10.42 23.66 -9.88
N ASN A 502 10.16 23.49 -11.17
CA ASN A 502 8.94 24.01 -11.80
C ASN A 502 7.72 23.26 -11.28
N HIS A 503 6.65 23.99 -10.98
CA HIS A 503 5.36 23.42 -10.60
C HIS A 503 4.65 22.79 -11.81
N ASP A 504 4.75 21.47 -11.98
CA ASP A 504 4.07 20.72 -13.06
C ASP A 504 2.65 20.24 -12.66
N GLY A 505 2.07 20.78 -11.59
CA GLY A 505 0.68 20.52 -11.18
C GLY A 505 0.48 19.55 -10.00
N ASN A 506 1.50 19.35 -9.18
CA ASN A 506 1.39 18.78 -7.83
C ASN A 506 2.67 19.20 -7.04
N PRO A 507 2.61 19.50 -5.73
CA PRO A 507 1.52 19.24 -4.81
C PRO A 507 0.41 20.31 -4.87
N SER A 508 -0.67 20.08 -4.14
CA SER A 508 -1.87 20.92 -4.18
C SER A 508 -1.71 22.30 -3.53
N HIS A 509 -0.73 22.46 -2.64
CA HIS A 509 -0.45 23.70 -1.92
C HIS A 509 0.99 24.18 -2.18
N HIS A 510 1.20 25.50 -2.11
CA HIS A 510 2.53 26.07 -2.27
C HIS A 510 3.46 25.67 -1.13
N THR A 511 4.75 25.44 -1.42
CA THR A 511 5.80 25.27 -0.41
C THR A 511 5.73 26.37 0.66
N LEU A 512 5.83 25.98 1.93
CA LEU A 512 5.92 26.93 3.04
C LEU A 512 7.35 27.07 3.53
N GLN A 513 7.77 28.29 3.86
CA GLN A 513 9.05 28.56 4.48
C GLN A 513 8.85 29.19 5.86
N TYR A 514 9.46 28.59 6.88
CA TYR A 514 9.58 29.21 8.18
C TYR A 514 10.79 30.12 8.21
N LEU A 515 10.57 31.40 8.49
CA LEU A 515 11.63 32.39 8.65
C LEU A 515 11.95 32.59 10.13
N ALA A 516 13.16 32.19 10.55
CA ALA A 516 13.61 32.38 11.93
C ALA A 516 13.62 33.85 12.37
N SER A 517 13.89 34.75 11.41
CA SER A 517 13.96 36.20 11.65
C SER A 517 12.63 36.83 12.05
N SER A 518 11.51 36.29 11.55
CA SER A 518 10.15 36.77 11.83
C SER A 518 9.33 35.78 12.67
N SER A 519 9.86 34.59 12.93
CA SER A 519 9.18 33.50 13.64
C SER A 519 7.83 33.16 13.03
N SER A 520 7.77 33.08 11.70
CA SER A 520 6.53 32.92 10.96
C SER A 520 6.71 32.01 9.74
N TRP A 521 5.68 31.22 9.46
CA TRP A 521 5.50 30.56 8.18
C TRP A 521 5.03 31.58 7.13
N ILE A 522 5.62 31.51 5.95
CA ILE A 522 5.18 32.24 4.77
C ILE A 522 5.07 31.26 3.60
N VAL A 523 4.22 31.59 2.63
CA VAL A 523 4.28 30.94 1.32
C VAL A 523 5.62 31.31 0.68
N TYR A 524 6.41 30.30 0.32
CA TYR A 524 7.62 30.51 -0.46
C TYR A 524 7.19 30.96 -1.85
N ASN A 525 7.74 32.08 -2.32
CA ASN A 525 7.34 32.67 -3.59
C ASN A 525 8.60 33.13 -4.33
N ASP A 526 9.02 32.37 -5.33
CA ASP A 526 10.04 32.79 -6.29
C ASP A 526 9.38 33.67 -7.39
N PRO A 527 10.05 34.76 -7.85
CA PRO A 527 9.52 35.60 -8.93
C PRO A 527 9.18 34.87 -10.24
N ASN A 528 9.66 33.64 -10.43
CA ASN A 528 9.41 32.82 -11.61
C ASN A 528 8.41 31.67 -11.37
N ASP A 529 7.67 31.68 -10.26
CA ASP A 529 6.69 30.63 -9.90
C ASP A 529 7.35 29.25 -9.70
N MET A 530 8.55 29.26 -9.10
CA MET A 530 9.33 28.07 -8.75
C MET A 530 9.21 27.78 -7.26
N GLU A 531 9.20 26.50 -6.89
CA GLU A 531 8.99 26.07 -5.50
C GLU A 531 10.05 25.07 -5.04
N ALA A 532 10.49 25.18 -3.79
CA ALA A 532 11.38 24.19 -3.18
C ALA A 532 10.58 22.92 -2.89
N TYR A 533 10.84 21.86 -3.68
CA TYR A 533 10.15 20.58 -3.59
C TYR A 533 11.06 19.50 -3.01
N MET A 534 10.43 18.49 -2.41
CA MET A 534 11.06 17.40 -1.65
C MET A 534 10.55 16.03 -2.06
#